data_AF-A0A838VBE4-F1
#
_entry.id   AF-A0A838VBE4-F1
#
_cell.length_a   1.000
_cell.length_b   1.000
_cell.length_c   1.000
_cell.angle_alpha   90.00
_cell.angle_beta   90.00
_cell.angle_gamma   90.00
#
_symmetry.space_group_name_H-M   'P 1'
#
loop_
_entity.id
_entity.type
_entity.pdbx_description
1 polymer ?
#
loop_
_entity_poly.entity_id
_entity_poly.type
_entity_poly.pdbx_seq_one_letter_code
_entity_poly.pdbx_strand_id
1 'polypeptide(L)' 'MSEGVKLHPDWLEPLRGEFGGPYMKALKSFLVAEKAAGKRIFPKGDEWFRALDLTPPGAVRVVILGQDPYHGPGQAHG' A
#
# COMPACT_ATOMS: atom_id res chain seq x y z
N MET A 1 -9.98 -1.37 12.59
CA MET A 1 -9.25 -2.12 11.54
C MET A 1 -8.64 -1.13 10.56
N SER A 2 -7.51 -0.54 10.96
CA SER A 2 -6.69 0.43 10.21
C SER A 2 -5.36 0.74 10.90
N GLU A 3 -5.08 0.15 12.08
CA GLU A 3 -3.85 0.37 12.84
C GLU A 3 -2.65 -0.11 12.02
N GLY A 4 -1.94 0.83 11.41
CA GLY A 4 -0.68 0.60 10.69
C GLY A 4 -0.66 1.00 9.21
N VAL A 5 -1.78 1.37 8.59
CA VAL A 5 -1.78 1.88 7.21
C VAL A 5 -1.59 3.39 7.23
N LYS A 6 -0.50 3.89 6.64
CA LYS A 6 -0.27 5.31 6.43
C LYS A 6 -0.95 5.75 5.13
N LEU A 7 -2.04 6.51 5.26
CA LEU A 7 -2.89 6.93 4.15
C LEU A 7 -3.59 8.25 4.50
N HIS A 8 -3.70 9.14 3.51
CA HIS A 8 -4.41 10.40 3.65
C HIS A 8 -5.90 10.15 4.02
N PRO A 9 -6.50 10.90 4.96
CA PRO A 9 -7.88 10.68 5.41
C PRO A 9 -8.91 10.64 4.28
N ASP A 10 -8.80 11.51 3.28
CA ASP A 10 -9.72 11.57 2.14
C ASP A 10 -9.71 10.30 1.27
N TRP A 11 -8.64 9.51 1.31
CA TRP A 11 -8.61 8.20 0.66
C TRP A 11 -9.23 7.10 1.52
N LEU A 12 -9.37 7.30 2.83
CA LEU A 12 -9.89 6.27 3.73
C LEU A 12 -11.36 5.95 3.46
N GLU A 13 -12.19 6.95 3.19
CA GLU A 13 -13.61 6.74 2.92
C GLU A 13 -13.85 5.85 1.68
N PRO A 14 -13.34 6.18 0.47
CA PRO A 14 -13.56 5.36 -0.71
C PRO A 14 -12.91 3.96 -0.61
N LEU A 15 -11.81 3.82 0.13
CA LEU A 15 -11.09 2.54 0.25
C LEU A 15 -11.50 1.69 1.45
N ARG A 16 -12.42 2.17 2.30
CA ARG A 16 -12.82 1.46 3.53
C ARG A 16 -13.34 0.05 3.25
N GLY A 17 -14.16 -0.09 2.20
CA GLY A 17 -14.71 -1.38 1.78
C GLY A 17 -13.62 -2.37 1.38
N GLU A 18 -12.62 -1.89 0.66
CA GLU A 18 -11.49 -2.69 0.16
C GLU A 18 -10.67 -3.27 1.32
N PHE A 19 -10.37 -2.47 2.35
CA PHE A 19 -9.66 -2.96 3.54
C PHE A 19 -10.43 -4.01 4.35
N GLY A 20 -11.76 -4.00 4.26
CA GLY A 20 -12.62 -4.98 4.91
C GLY A 20 -12.80 -6.29 4.11
N GLY A 21 -12.48 -6.27 2.82
CA GLY A 21 -12.72 -7.36 1.88
C GLY A 21 -11.99 -8.66 2.23
N PRO A 22 -12.59 -9.84 1.97
CA PRO A 22 -11.93 -11.13 2.18
C PRO A 22 -10.59 -11.25 1.45
N TYR A 23 -10.49 -10.68 0.24
CA TYR A 23 -9.28 -10.71 -0.58
C TYR A 23 -8.14 -9.90 0.07
N MET A 24 -8.43 -8.74 0.66
CA MET A 24 -7.42 -7.89 1.31
C MET A 24 -6.91 -8.54 2.59
N LYS A 25 -7.79 -9.22 3.34
CA LYS A 25 -7.39 -10.05 4.48
C LYS A 25 -6.46 -11.18 4.04
N ALA A 26 -6.78 -11.87 2.95
CA ALA A 26 -5.92 -12.92 2.39
C ALA A 26 -4.56 -12.36 1.93
N LEU A 27 -4.55 -11.23 1.24
CA LEU A 27 -3.32 -10.55 0.81
C LEU A 27 -2.43 -10.17 2.00
N LYS A 28 -3.02 -9.59 3.06
CA LYS A 28 -2.28 -9.26 4.29
C LYS A 28 -1.65 -10.51 4.91
N SER A 29 -2.41 -11.59 5.04
CA SER A 29 -1.90 -12.86 5.59
C SER A 29 -0.77 -13.43 4.75
N PHE A 30 -0.87 -13.37 3.42
CA PHE A 30 0.18 -13.77 2.50
C PHE A 30 1.47 -12.96 2.71
N LEU A 31 1.38 -11.62 2.73
CA LEU A 31 2.56 -10.76 2.91
C LEU A 31 3.23 -10.93 4.28
N VAL A 32 2.44 -11.18 5.34
CA VAL A 32 2.97 -11.49 6.67
C VAL A 32 3.72 -12.83 6.64
N ALA A 33 3.16 -13.86 6.01
CA ALA A 33 3.81 -15.17 5.89
C ALA A 33 5.12 -15.08 5.08
N GLU A 34 5.12 -14.35 3.97
CA GLU A 34 6.31 -14.13 3.13
C GLU A 34 7.43 -13.43 3.91
N LYS A 35 7.08 -12.40 4.68
CA LYS A 35 8.02 -11.70 5.56
C LYS A 35 8.55 -12.62 6.67
N ALA A 36 7.70 -13.45 7.26
CA ALA A 36 8.10 -14.43 8.28
C ALA A 36 9.01 -15.53 7.69
N ALA A 37 8.84 -15.87 6.41
CA ALA A 37 9.73 -16.75 5.67
C ALA A 37 11.09 -16.11 5.29
N GLY A 38 11.36 -14.88 5.75
CA GLY A 38 12.63 -14.18 5.55
C GLY A 38 12.73 -13.42 4.22
N LYS A 39 11.64 -13.33 3.44
CA LYS A 39 11.67 -12.55 2.20
C LYS A 39 11.79 -11.06 2.51
N ARG A 40 12.64 -10.39 1.73
CA ARG A 40 12.74 -8.93 1.73
C ARG A 40 11.69 -8.37 0.78
N ILE A 41 10.74 -7.63 1.33
CA ILE A 41 9.64 -7.01 0.58
C ILE A 41 9.91 -5.51 0.47
N PHE A 42 9.69 -4.96 -0.73
CA PHE A 42 9.85 -3.54 -1.03
C PHE A 42 8.53 -2.95 -1.56
N PRO A 43 8.26 -1.64 -1.33
CA PRO A 43 8.99 -0.76 -0.42
C PRO A 43 8.68 -1.11 1.05
N LYS A 44 9.11 -0.26 2.00
CA LYS A 44 8.75 -0.46 3.41
C LYS A 44 7.23 -0.42 3.59
N GLY A 45 6.71 -1.11 4.61
CA GLY A 45 5.27 -1.26 4.81
C GLY A 45 4.50 0.05 4.98
N ASP A 46 5.14 1.06 5.56
CA ASP A 46 4.61 2.41 5.73
C ASP A 46 4.65 3.25 4.44
N GLU A 47 5.28 2.73 3.39
CA GLU A 47 5.39 3.37 2.07
C GLU A 47 4.49 2.71 1.02
N TRP A 48 3.83 1.59 1.32
CA TRP A 48 2.98 0.88 0.35
C TRP A 48 1.86 1.74 -0.27
N PHE A 49 1.35 2.72 0.49
CA PHE A 49 0.28 3.62 0.03
C PHE A 49 0.77 5.07 -0.16
N ARG A 50 2.08 5.28 -0.26
CA ARG A 50 2.67 6.63 -0.23
C ARG A 50 2.20 7.52 -1.37
N ALA A 51 1.98 6.99 -2.58
CA ALA A 51 1.39 7.75 -3.68
C ALA A 51 0.02 8.36 -3.32
N LEU A 52 -0.83 7.59 -2.61
CA LEU A 52 -2.14 8.03 -2.16
C LEU A 52 -2.04 8.97 -0.95
N ASP A 53 -1.13 8.68 -0.02
CA ASP A 53 -0.85 9.53 1.15
C ASP A 53 -0.38 10.93 0.75
N LEU A 54 0.45 11.03 -0.30
CA LEU A 54 0.98 12.30 -0.81
C LEU A 54 0.00 13.07 -1.69
N THR A 55 -0.93 12.38 -2.36
CA THR A 55 -1.83 13.00 -3.33
C THR A 55 -3.29 12.66 -2.99
N PRO A 56 -4.01 13.49 -2.22
CA PRO A 56 -5.41 13.24 -1.90
C PRO A 56 -6.27 13.22 -3.18
N PRO A 57 -7.43 12.55 -3.18
CA PRO A 57 -8.24 12.33 -4.39
C PRO A 57 -8.57 13.62 -5.14
N GLY A 58 -8.93 14.69 -4.41
CA GLY A 58 -9.28 15.99 -4.99
C GLY A 58 -8.09 16.76 -5.59
N ALA A 59 -6.86 16.38 -5.27
CA ALA A 59 -5.66 16.98 -5.85
C ALA A 59 -5.14 16.22 -7.08
N VAL A 60 -5.66 15.01 -7.35
CA VAL A 60 -5.27 14.20 -8.50
C VAL A 60 -5.70 14.88 -9.80
N ARG A 61 -4.76 15.02 -10.73
CA ARG A 61 -5.03 15.55 -12.09
C ARG A 61 -4.69 14.55 -13.19
N VAL A 62 -3.73 13.66 -12.92
CA VAL A 62 -3.22 12.66 -13.85
C VAL A 62 -2.97 11.39 -13.06
N VAL A 63 -3.28 10.25 -13.67
CA VAL A 63 -2.98 8.92 -13.13
C VAL A 63 -1.95 8.27 -14.04
N ILE A 64 -0.80 7.90 -13.48
CA ILE A 64 0.24 7.12 -14.15
C ILE A 64 0.31 5.76 -13.46
N LEU A 65 0.13 4.69 -14.22
CA LEU A 65 0.19 3.32 -13.70
C LEU A 65 1.49 2.67 -14.16
N GLY A 66 2.32 2.28 -13.20
CA GLY A 66 3.45 1.38 -13.43
C GLY A 66 3.01 -0.09 -13.38
N GLN A 67 3.98 -1.00 -13.45
CA GLN A 67 3.75 -2.45 -13.32
C GLN A 67 3.90 -2.91 -11.87
N ASP A 68 5.11 -2.81 -11.32
CA ASP A 68 5.47 -3.18 -9.96
C ASP A 68 6.63 -2.31 -9.44
N PRO A 69 6.86 -2.24 -8.11
CA PRO A 69 7.94 -1.43 -7.55
C PRO A 69 9.33 -1.95 -7.96
N TYR A 70 10.32 -1.07 -8.00
CA TYR A 70 11.72 -1.48 -8.12
C TYR A 70 12.12 -2.46 -7.00
N HIS A 71 12.86 -3.51 -7.36
CA HIS A 71 13.21 -4.60 -6.44
C HIS A 71 14.58 -4.43 -5.75
N GLY A 72 15.32 -3.36 -6.02
CA GLY A 72 16.60 -3.08 -5.40
C GLY A 72 16.47 -2.37 -4.05
N PRO A 73 17.38 -2.63 -3.08
CA PRO A 73 17.40 -1.91 -1.81
C PRO A 73 17.46 -0.39 -1.99
N GLY A 74 16.50 0.33 -1.39
CA GLY A 74 16.45 1.79 -1.43
C GLY A 74 15.92 2.40 -2.73
N GLN A 75 15.46 1.58 -3.69
CA GLN A 75 14.95 2.07 -4.98
C GLN A 75 13.45 2.36 -4.96
N ALA A 76 12.65 1.49 -4.32
CA ALA A 76 11.22 1.70 -4.18
C ALA A 76 10.91 2.49 -2.90
N HIS A 77 10.04 3.49 -3.04
CA HIS A 77 9.60 4.38 -1.95
C HIS A 77 8.10 4.69 -2.00
N GLY A 78 7.32 3.91 -2.75
CA GLY A 78 5.86 4.03 -2.85
C GLY A 78 5.40 5.11 -3.80
#